data_AF-A0A2D5VRV6-F1
#
_entry.id   AF-A0A2D5VRV6-F1
#
_cell.length_a   1.000
_cell.length_b   1.000
_cell.length_c   1.000
_cell.angle_alpha   90.00
_cell.angle_beta   90.00
_cell.angle_gamma   90.00
#
_symmetry.space_group_name_H-M   'P 1'
#
loop_
_entity.id
_entity.type
_entity.pdbx_description
1 polymer ?
#
loop_
_entity_poly.entity_id
_entity_poly.type
_entity_poly.pdbx_seq_one_letter_code
_entity_poly.pdbx_strand_id
1 'polypeptide(L)' 'MYLTPQHILIAGATGLTGEYLLDRLLSEPTVARVLAPTRRPLAAHPHLENPVG' A
#
# COMPACT_ATOMS: atom_id res chain seq x y z
N MET A 1 -8.43 -18.15 13.38
CA MET A 1 -7.89 -16.77 13.51
C MET A 1 -7.19 -16.44 12.21
N TYR A 2 -7.80 -15.64 11.34
CA TYR A 2 -7.08 -15.11 10.18
C TYR A 2 -6.16 -14.01 10.70
N LEU A 3 -4.85 -14.25 10.66
CA LEU A 3 -3.85 -13.23 10.91
C LEU A 3 -3.88 -12.30 9.70
N THR A 4 -4.52 -11.14 9.83
CA THR A 4 -4.44 -10.12 8.78
C THR A 4 -3.00 -9.58 8.76
N PRO A 5 -2.37 -9.52 7.56
CA PRO A 5 -1.00 -9.03 7.46
C PRO A 5 -0.95 -7.55 7.83
N GLN A 6 -0.07 -7.20 8.77
CA GLN A 6 0.06 -5.83 9.28
C GLN A 6 1.06 -4.98 8.50
N HIS A 7 2.09 -5.60 7.93
CA HIS A 7 3.12 -4.95 7.12
C HIS A 7 3.13 -5.56 5.73
N ILE A 8 2.84 -4.75 4.71
CA ILE A 8 2.62 -5.23 3.34
C ILE A 8 3.53 -4.49 2.38
N LEU A 9 4.19 -5.23 1.49
CA LEU A 9 4.91 -4.68 0.34
C LEU A 9 4.07 -4.88 -0.92
N ILE A 10 3.81 -3.81 -1.66
CA ILE A 10 3.12 -3.86 -2.95
C ILE A 10 3.99 -3.26 -4.05
N ALA A 11 4.41 -4.10 -5.01
CA ALA A 11 5.04 -3.65 -6.24
C ALA A 11 3.97 -3.44 -7.31
N GLY A 12 4.09 -2.36 -8.09
CA GLY A 12 3.11 -2.06 -9.15
C GLY A 12 1.83 -1.38 -8.66
N ALA A 13 1.90 -0.63 -7.56
CA ALA A 13 0.76 0.08 -6.97
C ALA A 13 0.12 1.15 -7.89
N THR A 14 0.75 1.52 -9.00
CA THR A 14 0.22 2.46 -10.01
C THR A 14 -0.46 1.75 -11.20
N GLY A 15 -0.52 0.41 -11.20
CA GLY A 15 -1.29 -0.34 -12.20
C GLY A 15 -2.76 -0.38 -11.83
N LEU A 16 -3.64 -0.69 -12.79
CA LEU A 16 -5.10 -0.72 -12.56
C LEU A 16 -5.48 -1.51 -11.30
N THR A 17 -5.02 -2.77 -11.20
CA THR A 17 -5.28 -3.60 -10.02
C THR A 17 -4.52 -3.11 -8.79
N GLY A 18 -3.31 -2.57 -8.98
CA GLY A 18 -2.46 -2.09 -7.90
C GLY A 18 -3.04 -0.89 -7.18
N GLU A 19 -3.69 0.02 -7.89
CA GLU A 19 -4.34 1.20 -7.31
C GLU A 19 -5.53 0.79 -6.44
N TYR A 20 -6.42 -0.08 -6.95
CA TYR A 20 -7.54 -0.59 -6.17
C TYR A 20 -7.09 -1.42 -4.96
N LEU A 21 -6.05 -2.22 -5.13
CA LEU A 21 -5.50 -3.01 -4.03
C LEU A 21 -4.89 -2.11 -2.96
N LEU A 22 -4.12 -1.09 -3.36
CA LEU A 22 -3.54 -0.13 -2.44
C LEU A 22 -4.63 0.59 -1.64
N ASP A 23 -5.67 1.09 -2.32
CA ASP A 23 -6.80 1.75 -1.68
C ASP A 23 -7.48 0.83 -0.65
N ARG A 24 -7.70 -0.44 -1.02
CA ARG A 24 -8.26 -1.42 -0.08
C ARG A 24 -7.34 -1.63 1.12
N LEU A 25 -6.04 -1.82 0.91
CA LEU A 25 -5.08 -2.07 1.99
C LEU A 25 -4.98 -0.89 2.96
N LEU A 26 -5.03 0.34 2.45
CA LEU A 26 -5.00 1.53 3.29
C LEU A 26 -6.31 1.75 4.07
N SER A 27 -7.44 1.23 3.56
CA SER A 27 -8.73 1.26 4.25
C SER A 27 -8.89 0.20 5.36
N GLU A 28 -8.05 -0.84 5.37
CA GLU A 28 -8.13 -1.93 6.34
C GLU A 28 -7.51 -1.50 7.70
N PRO A 29 -8.30 -1.45 8.79
CA PRO A 29 -7.81 -0.95 10.09
C PRO A 29 -6.69 -1.79 10.71
N THR A 30 -6.54 -3.04 10.27
CA THR A 30 -5.53 -3.97 10.78
C THR A 30 -4.19 -3.84 10.08
N VAL A 31 -4.12 -3.10 8.97
CA VAL A 31 -2.88 -2.84 8.24
C VAL A 31 -2.18 -1.66 8.88
N ALA A 32 -1.02 -1.95 9.50
CA ALA A 32 -0.20 -0.94 10.16
C ALA A 32 0.68 -0.17 9.17
N ARG A 33 1.11 -0.81 8.07
CA ARG A 33 2.02 -0.21 7.09
C ARG A 33 1.91 -0.88 5.72
N VAL A 34 1.91 -0.05 4.68
CA VAL A 34 2.05 -0.44 3.28
C VAL A 34 3.29 0.24 2.70
N LEU A 35 4.23 -0.55 2.21
CA LEU A 35 5.39 -0.08 1.46
C LEU A 35 5.10 -0.27 -0.03
N ALA A 36 5.11 0.83 -0.79
CA ALA A 36 4.80 0.82 -2.21
C ALA A 36 5.90 1.54 -3.00
N PRO A 37 6.99 0.84 -3.40
CA PRO A 37 8.01 1.43 -4.27
C PRO A 37 7.44 1.71 -5.66
N THR A 38 7.48 2.96 -6.10
CA THR A 38 6.94 3.38 -7.40
C THR A 38 7.88 4.34 -8.14
N ARG A 39 7.63 4.51 -9.45
CA ARG A 39 8.36 5.49 -10.31
C ARG A 39 7.74 6.89 -10.28
N ARG A 40 6.61 7.05 -9.60
CA ARG A 40 5.83 8.29 -9.50
C ARG A 40 5.29 8.42 -8.09
N PRO A 41 5.24 9.62 -7.51
CA PRO A 41 4.71 9.81 -6.16
C PRO A 41 3.23 9.41 -6.10
N LEU A 42 2.86 8.74 -5.01
CA LEU A 42 1.48 8.41 -4.66
C LEU A 42 0.93 9.46 -3.68
N ALA A 43 -0.40 9.51 -3.52
CA ALA A 43 -1.02 10.35 -2.52
C ALA A 43 -0.50 9.99 -1.12
N ALA A 44 -0.16 11.01 -0.32
CA ALA A 44 0.34 10.79 1.04
C ALA A 44 -0.76 10.14 1.90
N HIS A 45 -0.38 9.11 2.65
CA HIS A 45 -1.27 8.45 3.60
C HIS A 45 -0.46 8.05 4.85
N PRO A 46 -1.01 8.14 6.08
CA PRO A 46 -0.26 7.86 7.31
C PRO A 46 0.39 6.48 7.35
N HIS A 47 -0.26 5.47 6.77
CA HIS A 47 0.24 4.09 6.74
C HIS A 47 0.98 3.75 5.44
N LEU A 48 1.16 4.71 4.53
CA LEU A 48 1.82 4.48 3.24
C LEU A 48 3.25 5.04 3.25
N GLU A 49 4.20 4.18 2.96
CA GLU A 49 5.54 4.57 2.59
C GLU A 49 5.76 4.35 1.10
N ASN A 50 6.12 5.41 0.41
CA ASN A 50 6.42 5.37 -1.01
C ASN A 50 7.84 5.88 -1.27
N PRO A 51 8.85 4.99 -1.26
CA PRO A 51 10.15 5.32 -1.81
C PRO A 51 10.01 5.45 -3.34
N VAL A 52 10.22 6.65 -3.84
CA VAL A 52 10.23 6.94 -5.27
C VAL A 52 11.64 6.75 -5.81
N GLY A 53 11.77 5.91 -6.84
CA GLY A 53 13.01 5.69 -7.60
C GLY A 53 12.99 6.33 -8.98
#